data_AF-A0A924BQY1-F1
#
_entry.id   AF-A0A924BQY1-F1
#
_cell.length_a   1.000
_cell.length_b   1.000
_cell.length_c   1.000
_cell.angle_alpha   90.00
_cell.angle_beta   90.00
_cell.angle_gamma   90.00
#
_symmetry.space_group_name_H-M   'P 1'
#
loop_
_entity.id
_entity.type
_entity.pdbx_description
1 polymer ?
#
loop_
_entity_poly.entity_id
_entity_poly.type
_entity_poly.pdbx_seq_one_letter_code
_entity_poly.pdbx_strand_id
1 'polypeptide(L)'
;MKYSLRSFDEQIGHGEDKEEIETLSVINEIKVNAFNQPTKEAIAILIKNHQIALLQHKRHENIRLKCDQVLYFLETHFWDYLDHSLPVSDLGFRDVRTKTNFVVVELRVLISEMDEDFQKTLKPLCFPLISSTLHYIHYLDTFCNRWNNEFIYSEKDVDRHQELLILFLITYNYNLPGFFEYLTHQIKVKLKNADDLNNQANILQLYLDQLSCISSCASISFSSDFEPIKDILKQWLKNELKVCMKRIKSFSSDQLGLFPSKQCKVETSLSVAQIAYLMKLMYTSGVTVNKVQQDVLQAISKTFCSKKMEYMSFGSLQSKYYHVEDATKQAVKDILLAMIKNIK
;
A
#
# COMPACT_ATOMS: atom_id res chain seq x y z
N MET A 1 0.85 31.96 -38.05
CA MET A 1 0.76 33.29 -37.40
C MET A 1 2.06 33.53 -36.65
N LYS A 2 2.94 34.41 -37.16
CA LYS A 2 4.06 34.96 -36.39
C LYS A 2 3.47 35.94 -35.39
N TYR A 3 3.17 35.49 -34.17
CA TYR A 3 2.94 36.40 -33.06
C TYR A 3 4.29 36.97 -32.69
N SER A 4 4.58 38.16 -33.20
CA SER A 4 5.61 39.03 -32.66
C SER A 4 5.10 39.50 -31.31
N LEU A 5 5.40 38.75 -30.24
CA LEU A 5 5.63 39.42 -28.97
C LEU A 5 6.58 40.56 -29.32
N ARG A 6 6.21 41.83 -29.06
CA ARG A 6 7.26 42.83 -28.86
C ARG A 6 8.23 42.16 -27.90
N SER A 7 9.51 42.09 -28.27
CA SER A 7 10.47 41.35 -27.45
C SER A 7 10.25 41.80 -26.02
N PHE A 8 10.23 40.87 -25.07
CA PHE A 8 10.16 41.24 -23.65
C PHE A 8 11.25 42.28 -23.31
N ASP A 9 12.35 42.28 -24.07
CA ASP A 9 13.43 43.27 -24.10
C ASP A 9 12.99 44.70 -24.53
N GLU A 10 11.94 44.86 -25.34
CA GLU A 10 11.36 46.15 -25.72
C GLU A 10 10.41 46.72 -24.65
N GLN A 11 9.87 45.85 -23.78
CA GLN A 11 8.89 46.23 -22.74
C GLN A 11 9.51 46.44 -21.37
N ILE A 12 10.63 45.77 -21.09
CA ILE A 12 11.42 46.02 -19.88
C ILE A 12 12.60 46.92 -20.27
N GLY A 13 12.42 48.23 -20.09
CA GLY A 13 13.49 49.19 -20.31
C GLY A 13 14.69 48.91 -19.39
N HIS A 14 15.90 49.19 -19.88
CA HIS A 14 17.15 49.14 -19.10
C HIS A 14 17.29 50.30 -18.10
N GLY A 15 16.19 50.86 -17.59
CA GLY A 15 16.20 52.11 -16.81
C GLY A 15 16.06 51.90 -15.30
N GLU A 16 16.98 52.50 -14.52
CA GLU A 16 17.16 52.32 -13.07
C GLU A 16 16.11 53.01 -12.15
N ASP A 17 14.99 53.58 -12.63
CA ASP A 17 14.08 54.35 -11.73
C ASP A 17 12.57 54.36 -12.11
N LYS A 18 12.10 53.43 -12.96
CA LYS A 18 10.67 53.29 -13.35
C LYS A 18 10.12 51.87 -13.21
N GLU A 19 10.65 51.13 -12.25
CA GLU A 19 10.60 49.67 -12.23
C GLU A 19 9.20 49.07 -12.01
N GLU A 20 8.36 49.67 -11.16
CA GLU A 20 7.02 49.15 -10.85
C GLU A 20 6.01 49.42 -11.98
N ILE A 21 6.20 50.52 -12.73
CA ILE A 21 5.33 50.94 -13.83
C ILE A 21 5.48 50.00 -15.03
N GLU A 22 6.69 49.51 -15.31
CA GLU A 22 6.98 48.59 -16.41
C GLU A 22 6.36 47.20 -16.17
N THR A 23 6.52 46.62 -14.97
CA THR A 23 5.91 45.33 -14.62
C THR A 23 4.38 45.40 -14.67
N LEU A 24 3.78 46.47 -14.14
CA LEU A 24 2.33 46.68 -14.19
C LEU A 24 1.82 46.84 -15.63
N SER A 25 2.60 47.47 -16.50
CA SER A 25 2.29 47.57 -17.93
C SER A 25 2.22 46.19 -18.58
N VAL A 26 3.21 45.33 -18.35
CA VAL A 26 3.23 43.95 -18.88
C VAL A 26 2.06 43.13 -18.34
N ILE A 27 1.76 43.22 -17.04
CA ILE A 27 0.59 42.54 -16.44
C ILE A 27 -0.72 43.00 -17.09
N ASN A 28 -0.89 44.30 -17.30
CA ASN A 28 -2.08 44.86 -17.91
C ASN A 28 -2.21 44.44 -19.38
N GLU A 29 -1.10 44.40 -20.12
CA GLU A 29 -1.08 43.93 -21.50
C GLU A 29 -1.47 42.45 -21.59
N ILE A 30 -0.91 41.59 -20.74
CA ILE A 30 -1.29 40.17 -20.68
C ILE A 30 -2.77 40.03 -20.38
N LYS A 31 -3.29 40.77 -19.38
CA LYS A 31 -4.73 40.75 -19.04
C LYS A 31 -5.59 41.12 -20.26
N VAL A 32 -5.32 42.27 -20.88
CA VAL A 32 -6.10 42.75 -22.02
C VAL A 32 -6.04 41.76 -23.18
N ASN A 33 -4.84 41.25 -23.51
CA ASN A 33 -4.67 40.32 -24.61
C ASN A 33 -5.32 38.96 -24.34
N ALA A 34 -5.27 38.46 -23.10
CA ALA A 34 -5.91 37.20 -22.71
C ALA A 34 -7.44 37.30 -22.77
N PHE A 35 -8.04 38.35 -22.19
CA PHE A 35 -9.51 38.51 -22.19
C PHE A 35 -10.09 38.84 -23.58
N ASN A 36 -9.27 39.34 -24.50
CA ASN A 36 -9.68 39.59 -25.89
C ASN A 36 -9.58 38.34 -26.78
N GLN A 37 -9.10 37.20 -26.28
CA GLN A 37 -9.06 35.97 -27.08
C GLN A 37 -10.46 35.36 -27.24
N PRO A 38 -10.78 34.80 -28.41
CA PRO A 38 -12.12 34.30 -28.71
C PRO A 38 -12.44 32.92 -28.09
N THR A 39 -11.43 32.17 -27.66
CA THR A 39 -11.58 30.79 -27.17
C THR A 39 -10.68 30.51 -25.96
N LYS A 40 -11.06 29.53 -25.13
CA LYS A 40 -10.25 29.09 -23.98
C LYS A 40 -8.90 28.52 -24.42
N GLU A 41 -8.87 27.84 -25.56
CA GLU A 41 -7.67 27.27 -26.16
C GLU A 41 -6.69 28.36 -26.59
N ALA A 42 -7.19 29.46 -27.17
CA ALA A 42 -6.36 30.61 -27.53
C ALA A 42 -5.77 31.30 -26.28
N ILE A 43 -6.54 31.42 -25.20
CA ILE A 43 -6.04 31.89 -23.89
C ILE A 43 -4.93 30.97 -23.38
N ALA A 44 -5.17 29.64 -23.38
CA ALA A 44 -4.20 28.67 -22.92
C ALA A 44 -2.86 28.76 -23.68
N ILE A 45 -2.91 28.83 -25.02
CA ILE A 45 -1.70 28.98 -25.85
C ILE A 45 -0.97 30.28 -25.53
N LEU A 46 -1.71 31.39 -25.41
CA LEU A 46 -1.13 32.70 -25.09
C LEU A 46 -0.41 32.66 -23.73
N ILE A 47 -1.08 32.18 -22.68
CA ILE A 47 -0.54 32.13 -21.31
C ILE A 47 0.67 31.20 -21.24
N LYS A 48 0.63 30.00 -21.85
CA LYS A 48 1.77 29.08 -21.89
C LYS A 48 3.00 29.68 -22.58
N ASN A 49 2.79 30.38 -23.70
CA ASN A 49 3.90 31.04 -24.39
C ASN A 49 4.56 32.13 -23.52
N HIS A 50 3.76 32.91 -22.78
CA HIS A 50 4.29 33.90 -21.84
C HIS A 50 5.04 33.23 -20.68
N GLN A 51 4.48 32.16 -20.11
CA GLN A 51 5.13 31.41 -19.04
C GLN A 51 6.53 30.90 -19.47
N ILE A 52 6.63 30.29 -20.65
CA ILE A 52 7.91 29.79 -21.18
C ILE A 52 8.91 30.93 -21.41
N ALA A 53 8.47 32.03 -22.04
CA ALA A 53 9.32 33.19 -22.30
C ALA A 53 9.85 33.80 -20.99
N LEU A 54 8.96 34.02 -20.02
CA LEU A 54 9.33 34.58 -18.71
C LEU A 54 10.35 33.70 -17.97
N LEU A 55 10.21 32.37 -18.02
CA LEU A 55 11.18 31.44 -17.43
C LEU A 55 12.55 31.49 -18.12
N GLN A 56 12.59 31.71 -19.44
CA GLN A 56 13.84 31.90 -20.17
C GLN A 56 14.50 33.22 -19.78
N HIS A 57 13.74 34.31 -19.73
CA HIS A 57 14.23 35.64 -19.38
C HIS A 57 14.63 35.79 -17.91
N LYS A 58 13.99 35.05 -16.99
CA LYS A 58 14.32 35.01 -15.55
C LYS A 58 15.79 34.63 -15.27
N ARG A 59 16.49 34.03 -16.24
CA ARG A 59 17.93 33.70 -16.16
C ARG A 59 18.84 34.93 -16.15
N HIS A 60 18.36 36.08 -16.61
CA HIS A 60 19.11 37.33 -16.62
C HIS A 60 18.92 38.09 -15.30
N GLU A 61 20.00 38.37 -14.58
CA GLU A 61 19.95 38.98 -13.24
C GLU A 61 19.16 40.29 -13.21
N ASN A 62 19.36 41.16 -14.21
CA ASN A 62 18.78 42.50 -14.28
C ASN A 62 17.23 42.51 -14.39
N ILE A 63 16.63 41.43 -14.86
CA ILE A 63 15.17 41.34 -15.09
C ILE A 63 14.53 40.17 -14.34
N ARG A 64 15.33 39.42 -13.55
CA ARG A 64 14.89 38.23 -12.82
C ARG A 64 13.69 38.52 -11.92
N LEU A 65 13.77 39.57 -11.10
CA LEU A 65 12.71 39.92 -10.15
C LEU A 65 11.42 40.32 -10.88
N LYS A 66 11.53 41.07 -11.98
CA LYS A 66 10.38 41.48 -12.81
C LYS A 66 9.69 40.25 -13.44
N CYS A 67 10.47 39.34 -14.01
CA CYS A 67 9.96 38.08 -14.56
C CYS A 67 9.23 37.27 -13.48
N ASP A 68 9.79 37.20 -12.28
CA ASP A 68 9.22 36.45 -11.17
C ASP A 68 7.87 37.00 -10.68
N GLN A 69 7.74 38.33 -10.64
CA GLN A 69 6.47 39.01 -10.30
C GLN A 69 5.38 38.71 -11.33
N VAL A 70 5.71 38.74 -12.63
CA VAL A 70 4.73 38.43 -13.69
C VAL A 70 4.37 36.94 -13.66
N LEU A 71 5.34 36.04 -13.46
CA LEU A 71 5.06 34.61 -13.31
C LEU A 71 4.12 34.35 -12.11
N TYR A 72 4.38 34.95 -10.96
CA TYR A 72 3.50 34.83 -9.79
C TYR A 72 2.08 35.36 -10.05
N PHE A 73 1.96 36.46 -10.80
CA PHE A 73 0.67 36.96 -11.26
C PHE A 73 -0.06 35.94 -12.16
N LEU A 74 0.66 35.29 -13.09
CA LEU A 74 0.06 34.24 -13.92
C LEU A 74 -0.40 33.04 -13.07
N GLU A 75 0.41 32.62 -12.10
CA GLU A 75 0.13 31.51 -11.19
C GLU A 75 -1.14 31.74 -10.38
N THR A 76 -1.38 32.98 -9.95
CA THR A 76 -2.52 33.35 -9.11
C THR A 76 -3.81 33.59 -9.88
N HIS A 77 -3.73 34.08 -11.12
CA HIS A 77 -4.92 34.51 -11.89
C HIS A 77 -5.25 33.64 -13.11
N PHE A 78 -4.28 32.88 -13.62
CA PHE A 78 -4.41 32.08 -14.85
C PHE A 78 -4.00 30.62 -14.64
N TRP A 79 -4.11 30.11 -13.41
CA TRP A 79 -3.72 28.75 -13.01
C TRP A 79 -4.11 27.64 -14.00
N ASP A 80 -5.38 27.61 -14.42
CA ASP A 80 -5.93 26.57 -15.30
C ASP A 80 -5.33 26.58 -16.72
N TYR A 81 -4.68 27.67 -17.11
CA TYR A 81 -4.11 27.88 -18.44
C TYR A 81 -2.60 27.61 -18.50
N LEU A 82 -1.94 27.46 -17.35
CA LEU A 82 -0.50 27.25 -17.27
C LEU A 82 -0.09 25.83 -17.67
N ASP A 83 1.18 25.66 -18.00
CA ASP A 83 1.82 24.36 -18.08
C ASP A 83 2.35 23.98 -16.69
N HIS A 84 1.69 23.00 -16.06
CA HIS A 84 2.03 22.56 -14.72
C HIS A 84 3.35 21.78 -14.62
N SER A 85 3.93 21.36 -15.75
CA SER A 85 5.24 20.70 -15.80
C SER A 85 6.41 21.68 -15.63
N LEU A 86 6.16 22.98 -15.79
CA LEU A 86 7.18 24.00 -15.71
C LEU A 86 7.44 24.45 -14.25
N PRO A 87 8.64 25.00 -13.95
CA PRO A 87 8.96 25.54 -12.64
C PRO A 87 8.00 26.65 -12.19
N VAL A 88 7.74 26.69 -10.89
CA VAL A 88 7.04 27.80 -10.22
C VAL A 88 7.97 29.03 -10.11
N SER A 89 7.38 30.21 -9.96
CA SER A 89 8.07 31.44 -9.56
C SER A 89 8.68 31.32 -8.15
N ASP A 90 9.74 32.09 -7.87
CA ASP A 90 10.39 32.12 -6.55
C ASP A 90 9.40 32.69 -5.51
N LEU A 91 8.59 33.68 -5.90
CA LEU A 91 7.51 34.24 -5.11
C LEU A 91 6.39 33.23 -4.81
N GLY A 92 5.93 32.48 -5.81
CA GLY A 92 4.91 31.43 -5.66
C GLY A 92 5.40 30.29 -4.78
N PHE A 93 6.66 29.88 -4.97
CA PHE A 93 7.32 28.92 -4.08
C PHE A 93 7.36 29.42 -2.63
N ARG A 94 7.72 30.70 -2.42
CA ARG A 94 7.77 31.29 -1.08
C ARG A 94 6.39 31.36 -0.42
N ASP A 95 5.36 31.70 -1.17
CA ASP A 95 3.98 31.77 -0.68
C ASP A 95 3.51 30.39 -0.18
N VAL A 96 3.62 29.36 -1.03
CA VAL A 96 3.25 27.99 -0.63
C VAL A 96 4.14 27.47 0.49
N ARG A 97 5.45 27.72 0.45
CA ARG A 97 6.34 27.33 1.55
C ARG A 97 5.91 27.95 2.88
N THR A 98 5.49 29.21 2.89
CA THR A 98 5.03 29.89 4.12
C THR A 98 3.76 29.24 4.66
N LYS A 99 2.81 28.90 3.79
CA LYS A 99 1.54 28.22 4.15
C LYS A 99 1.77 26.78 4.63
N THR A 100 2.70 26.07 4.01
CA THR A 100 2.94 24.64 4.25
C THR A 100 3.97 24.36 5.35
N ASN A 101 4.73 25.37 5.79
CA ASN A 101 5.83 25.18 6.74
C ASN A 101 5.40 24.51 8.04
N PHE A 102 4.22 24.86 8.57
CA PHE A 102 3.70 24.25 9.79
C PHE A 102 3.50 22.74 9.64
N VAL A 103 2.80 22.32 8.58
CA VAL A 103 2.56 20.90 8.28
C VAL A 103 3.87 20.15 8.04
N VAL A 104 4.83 20.76 7.34
CA VAL A 104 6.14 20.15 7.11
C VAL A 104 6.90 19.94 8.42
N VAL A 105 6.82 20.89 9.36
CA VAL A 105 7.44 20.74 10.68
C VAL A 105 6.76 19.64 11.49
N GLU A 106 5.43 19.62 11.53
CA GLU A 106 4.65 18.59 12.21
C GLU A 106 4.95 17.19 11.65
N LEU A 107 4.92 17.05 10.32
CA LEU A 107 5.29 15.81 9.63
C LEU A 107 6.71 15.37 9.99
N ARG A 108 7.68 16.29 10.06
CA ARG A 108 9.07 15.96 10.45
C ARG A 108 9.16 15.44 11.88
N VAL A 109 8.40 16.01 12.82
CA VAL A 109 8.33 15.53 14.19
C VAL A 109 7.73 14.13 14.20
N LEU A 110 6.59 13.94 13.53
CA LEU A 110 5.91 12.66 13.46
C LEU A 110 6.78 11.53 12.87
N ILE A 111 7.48 11.79 11.77
CA ILE A 111 8.31 10.76 11.13
C ILE A 111 9.60 10.47 11.89
N SER A 112 10.03 11.35 12.81
CA SER A 112 11.28 11.15 13.55
C SER A 112 11.25 9.92 14.46
N GLU A 113 10.05 9.48 14.85
CA GLU A 113 9.81 8.28 15.65
C GLU A 113 9.65 7.01 14.80
N MET A 114 9.62 7.14 13.46
CA MET A 114 9.38 6.04 12.53
C MET A 114 10.67 5.43 12.00
N ASP A 115 10.58 4.28 11.32
CA ASP A 115 11.75 3.60 10.77
C ASP A 115 12.52 4.45 9.74
N GLU A 116 13.85 4.32 9.74
CA GLU A 116 14.74 5.16 8.93
C GLU A 116 14.48 5.03 7.42
N ASP A 117 14.09 3.83 6.98
CA ASP A 117 13.80 3.58 5.58
C ASP A 117 12.51 4.29 5.15
N PHE A 118 11.50 4.32 6.02
CA PHE A 118 10.30 5.11 5.78
C PHE A 118 10.58 6.60 5.74
N GLN A 119 11.39 7.12 6.69
CA GLN A 119 11.80 8.53 6.70
C GLN A 119 12.47 8.94 5.39
N LYS A 120 13.33 8.07 4.81
CA LYS A 120 13.96 8.32 3.51
C LYS A 120 12.94 8.51 2.39
N THR A 121 11.85 7.73 2.40
CA THR A 121 10.80 7.85 1.37
C THR A 121 10.09 9.20 1.40
N LEU A 122 10.02 9.86 2.56
CA LEU A 122 9.28 11.12 2.75
C LEU A 122 10.12 12.38 2.62
N LYS A 123 11.44 12.26 2.41
CA LYS A 123 12.32 13.42 2.19
C LYS A 123 11.80 14.40 1.13
N PRO A 124 11.28 13.97 -0.03
CA PRO A 124 10.76 14.88 -1.05
C PRO A 124 9.53 15.68 -0.59
N LEU A 125 8.81 15.21 0.42
CA LEU A 125 7.67 15.92 1.01
C LEU A 125 8.13 16.91 2.09
N CYS A 126 9.13 16.51 2.88
CA CYS A 126 9.66 17.32 3.98
C CYS A 126 10.63 18.42 3.52
N PHE A 127 11.28 18.27 2.37
CA PHE A 127 12.32 19.18 1.87
C PHE A 127 12.03 19.59 0.42
N PRO A 128 11.00 20.42 0.17
CA PRO A 128 10.70 20.93 -1.16
C PRO A 128 11.90 21.69 -1.74
N LEU A 129 12.28 21.33 -2.98
CA LEU A 129 13.37 21.98 -3.70
C LEU A 129 12.89 23.31 -4.30
N ILE A 130 13.77 24.30 -4.35
CA ILE A 130 13.47 25.64 -4.89
C ILE A 130 13.07 25.59 -6.37
N SER A 131 13.55 24.59 -7.11
CA SER A 131 13.24 24.35 -8.53
C SER A 131 12.06 23.41 -8.75
N SER A 132 11.03 23.51 -7.91
CA SER A 132 9.83 22.66 -8.01
C SER A 132 8.91 23.10 -9.15
N THR A 133 8.15 22.16 -9.69
CA THR A 133 7.14 22.44 -10.73
C THR A 133 5.84 22.96 -10.13
N LEU A 134 5.02 23.63 -10.93
CA LEU A 134 3.68 24.04 -10.52
C LEU A 134 2.82 22.84 -10.06
N HIS A 135 2.93 21.71 -10.76
CA HIS A 135 2.28 20.46 -10.36
C HIS A 135 2.62 20.05 -8.93
N TYR A 136 3.91 20.03 -8.60
CA TYR A 136 4.37 19.67 -7.26
C TYR A 136 3.88 20.64 -6.20
N ILE A 137 3.89 21.94 -6.49
CA ILE A 137 3.45 22.98 -5.55
C ILE A 137 1.94 22.88 -5.29
N HIS A 138 1.16 22.60 -6.32
CA HIS A 138 -0.27 22.32 -6.17
C HIS A 138 -0.55 21.05 -5.38
N TYR A 139 0.24 20.00 -5.61
CA TYR A 139 0.19 18.80 -4.78
C TYR A 139 0.45 19.15 -3.31
N LEU A 140 1.53 19.87 -3.01
CA LEU A 140 1.88 20.24 -1.64
C LEU A 140 0.83 21.09 -0.96
N ASP A 141 0.36 22.15 -1.64
CA ASP A 141 -0.68 23.02 -1.09
C ASP A 141 -1.94 22.21 -0.77
N THR A 142 -2.38 21.35 -1.69
CA THR A 142 -3.53 20.48 -1.45
C THR A 142 -3.27 19.47 -0.35
N PHE A 143 -2.12 18.82 -0.34
CA PHE A 143 -1.72 17.85 0.68
C PHE A 143 -1.75 18.49 2.08
N CYS A 144 -1.15 19.67 2.25
CA CYS A 144 -1.10 20.38 3.51
C CYS A 144 -2.46 20.92 3.94
N ASN A 145 -3.27 21.41 3.00
CA ASN A 145 -4.64 21.81 3.29
C ASN A 145 -5.47 20.62 3.78
N ARG A 146 -5.26 19.42 3.20
CA ARG A 146 -5.95 18.20 3.64
C ARG A 146 -5.42 17.66 4.95
N TRP A 147 -4.11 17.77 5.18
CA TRP A 147 -3.48 17.40 6.44
C TRP A 147 -4.16 18.11 7.61
N ASN A 148 -4.25 19.45 7.55
CA ASN A 148 -4.86 20.25 8.61
C ASN A 148 -6.34 19.95 8.87
N ASN A 149 -7.06 19.48 7.85
CA ASN A 149 -8.52 19.27 7.92
C ASN A 149 -8.91 17.82 8.22
N GLU A 150 -8.08 16.85 7.83
CA GLU A 150 -8.48 15.43 7.79
C GLU A 150 -7.49 14.49 8.51
N PHE A 151 -6.23 14.90 8.68
CA PHE A 151 -5.26 14.06 9.38
C PHE A 151 -5.41 14.25 10.89
N ILE A 152 -6.15 13.33 11.52
CA ILE A 152 -6.37 13.32 12.97
C ILE A 152 -5.62 12.14 13.56
N TYR A 153 -4.68 12.42 14.46
CA TYR A 153 -3.99 11.41 15.25
C TYR A 153 -3.95 11.81 16.73
N SER A 154 -3.91 10.80 17.60
CA SER A 154 -3.81 10.98 19.04
C SER A 154 -2.36 10.81 19.47
N GLU A 155 -1.80 11.75 20.22
CA GLU A 155 -0.46 11.62 20.81
C GLU A 155 -0.31 10.36 21.68
N LYS A 156 -1.42 9.77 22.14
CA LYS A 156 -1.40 8.55 22.98
C LYS A 156 -1.32 7.24 22.20
N ASP A 157 -1.57 7.27 20.89
CA ASP A 157 -1.61 6.06 20.03
C ASP A 157 -0.41 6.01 19.08
N VAL A 158 0.80 6.17 19.63
CA VAL A 158 2.07 6.22 18.88
C VAL A 158 2.23 5.00 17.95
N ASP A 159 1.85 3.81 18.42
CA ASP A 159 1.95 2.55 17.68
C ASP A 159 1.17 2.56 16.34
N ARG A 160 0.19 3.47 16.17
CA ARG A 160 -0.66 3.55 14.97
C ARG A 160 -0.33 4.72 14.06
N HIS A 161 0.56 5.63 14.46
CA HIS A 161 0.86 6.84 13.68
C HIS A 161 1.37 6.50 12.28
N GLN A 162 2.25 5.51 12.18
CA GLN A 162 2.81 5.10 10.89
C GLN A 162 1.75 4.50 9.97
N GLU A 163 0.83 3.69 10.49
CA GLU A 163 -0.27 3.11 9.71
C GLU A 163 -1.24 4.20 9.21
N LEU A 164 -1.57 5.17 10.07
CA LEU A 164 -2.42 6.30 9.71
C LEU A 164 -1.75 7.17 8.64
N LEU A 165 -0.46 7.44 8.77
CA LEU A 165 0.30 8.21 7.79
C LEU A 165 0.39 7.48 6.46
N ILE A 166 0.67 6.18 6.45
CA ILE A 166 0.67 5.36 5.23
C ILE A 166 -0.70 5.42 4.53
N LEU A 167 -1.80 5.28 5.30
CA LEU A 167 -3.15 5.37 4.75
C LEU A 167 -3.42 6.75 4.15
N PHE A 168 -2.98 7.82 4.82
CA PHE A 168 -3.12 9.19 4.33
C PHE A 168 -2.34 9.39 3.03
N LEU A 169 -1.08 8.94 2.97
CA LEU A 169 -0.23 9.02 1.77
C LEU A 169 -0.81 8.25 0.58
N ILE A 170 -1.42 7.08 0.82
CA ILE A 170 -2.10 6.31 -0.24
C ILE A 170 -3.37 7.04 -0.71
N THR A 171 -4.14 7.60 0.22
CA THR A 171 -5.38 8.34 -0.06
C THR A 171 -5.10 9.56 -0.95
N TYR A 172 -4.02 10.27 -0.66
CA TYR A 172 -3.54 11.46 -1.37
C TYR A 172 -2.48 11.16 -2.43
N ASN A 173 -2.43 9.92 -2.90
CA ASN A 173 -1.65 9.49 -4.06
C ASN A 173 -0.17 9.95 -4.06
N TYR A 174 0.51 9.73 -2.94
CA TYR A 174 1.96 9.86 -2.84
C TYR A 174 2.63 8.73 -3.64
N ASN A 175 2.77 8.91 -4.95
CA ASN A 175 3.12 7.87 -5.92
C ASN A 175 4.61 7.81 -6.27
N LEU A 176 5.48 8.10 -5.30
CA LEU A 176 6.92 7.95 -5.52
C LEU A 176 7.34 6.47 -5.50
N PRO A 177 8.26 6.06 -6.40
CA PRO A 177 8.76 4.69 -6.44
C PRO A 177 9.35 4.22 -5.10
N GLY A 178 10.09 5.09 -4.39
CA GLY A 178 10.66 4.74 -3.09
C GLY A 178 9.60 4.39 -2.03
N PHE A 179 8.44 5.05 -2.05
CA PHE A 179 7.33 4.71 -1.16
C PHE A 179 6.68 3.38 -1.55
N PHE A 180 6.50 3.12 -2.84
CA PHE A 180 6.02 1.83 -3.33
C PHE A 180 6.97 0.68 -2.93
N GLU A 181 8.27 0.85 -3.12
CA GLU A 181 9.30 -0.12 -2.73
C GLU A 181 9.24 -0.41 -1.23
N TYR A 182 9.13 0.63 -0.41
CA TYR A 182 8.95 0.50 1.02
C TYR A 182 7.71 -0.34 1.39
N LEU A 183 6.53 -0.01 0.84
CA LEU A 183 5.30 -0.74 1.12
C LEU A 183 5.40 -2.22 0.71
N THR A 184 5.91 -2.47 -0.49
CA THR A 184 6.06 -3.86 -0.97
C THR A 184 7.11 -4.63 -0.17
N HIS A 185 8.15 -3.97 0.34
CA HIS A 185 9.13 -4.57 1.23
C HIS A 185 8.48 -5.01 2.55
N GLN A 186 7.71 -4.14 3.20
CA GLN A 186 7.00 -4.46 4.45
C GLN A 186 6.05 -5.65 4.28
N ILE A 187 5.32 -5.70 3.17
CA ILE A 187 4.44 -6.82 2.85
C ILE A 187 5.27 -8.10 2.63
N LYS A 188 6.37 -8.05 1.87
CA LYS A 188 7.26 -9.20 1.64
C LYS A 188 7.85 -9.75 2.93
N VAL A 189 8.24 -8.90 3.89
CA VAL A 189 8.73 -9.34 5.21
C VAL A 189 7.63 -10.10 5.95
N LYS A 190 6.39 -9.57 5.99
CA LYS A 190 5.25 -10.25 6.60
C LYS A 190 4.93 -11.60 5.92
N LEU A 191 5.07 -11.69 4.60
CA LEU A 191 4.87 -12.94 3.87
C LEU A 191 5.95 -13.99 4.18
N LYS A 192 7.21 -13.58 4.32
CA LYS A 192 8.31 -14.49 4.70
C LYS A 192 8.13 -15.08 6.09
N ASN A 193 7.49 -14.34 6.99
CA ASN A 193 7.25 -14.76 8.37
C ASN A 193 5.96 -15.57 8.53
N ALA A 194 5.19 -15.80 7.47
CA ALA A 194 3.97 -16.58 7.53
C ALA A 194 4.26 -18.09 7.46
N ASP A 195 3.54 -18.87 8.27
CA ASP A 195 3.80 -20.31 8.46
C ASP A 195 3.64 -21.16 7.20
N ASP A 196 2.69 -20.79 6.32
CA ASP A 196 2.38 -21.55 5.12
C ASP A 196 1.86 -20.69 3.96
N LEU A 197 1.77 -21.29 2.76
CA LEU A 197 1.34 -20.61 1.55
C LEU A 197 -0.14 -20.16 1.59
N ASN A 198 -1.02 -20.83 2.34
CA ASN A 198 -2.40 -20.39 2.50
C ASN A 198 -2.46 -19.14 3.37
N ASN A 199 -1.66 -19.08 4.45
CA ASN A 199 -1.52 -17.88 5.27
C ASN A 199 -0.94 -16.71 4.46
N GLN A 200 0.06 -16.95 3.61
CA GLN A 200 0.56 -15.93 2.67
C GLN A 200 -0.54 -15.41 1.73
N ALA A 201 -1.34 -16.32 1.15
CA ALA A 201 -2.46 -15.94 0.30
C ALA A 201 -3.53 -15.12 1.05
N ASN A 202 -3.84 -15.50 2.29
CA ASN A 202 -4.78 -14.77 3.15
C ASN A 202 -4.26 -13.37 3.48
N ILE A 203 -2.97 -13.22 3.81
CA ILE A 203 -2.35 -11.90 4.05
C ILE A 203 -2.46 -11.01 2.82
N LEU A 204 -2.13 -11.54 1.63
CA LEU A 204 -2.24 -10.80 0.38
C LEU A 204 -3.68 -10.38 0.08
N GLN A 205 -4.66 -11.25 0.34
CA GLN A 205 -6.07 -10.94 0.16
C GLN A 205 -6.54 -9.85 1.13
N LEU A 206 -6.14 -9.91 2.40
CA LEU A 206 -6.44 -8.87 3.39
C LEU A 206 -5.94 -7.49 2.96
N TYR A 207 -4.70 -7.39 2.43
CA TYR A 207 -4.19 -6.13 1.90
C TYR A 207 -4.99 -5.65 0.67
N LEU A 208 -5.40 -6.55 -0.23
CA LEU A 208 -6.24 -6.19 -1.38
C LEU A 208 -7.61 -5.65 -0.95
N ASP A 209 -8.22 -6.26 0.07
CA ASP A 209 -9.51 -5.87 0.60
C ASP A 209 -9.40 -4.50 1.28
N GLN A 210 -8.36 -4.31 2.11
CA GLN A 210 -8.07 -3.02 2.74
C GLN A 210 -7.87 -1.91 1.71
N LEU A 211 -7.05 -2.13 0.68
CA LEU A 211 -6.86 -1.15 -0.41
C LEU A 211 -8.14 -0.90 -1.22
N SER A 212 -9.09 -1.82 -1.22
CA SER A 212 -10.36 -1.62 -1.91
C SER A 212 -11.29 -0.68 -1.14
N CYS A 213 -11.17 -0.64 0.20
CA CYS A 213 -11.93 0.24 1.08
C CYS A 213 -11.41 1.69 1.11
N ILE A 214 -10.14 1.93 0.78
CA ILE A 214 -9.59 3.30 0.78
C ILE A 214 -10.28 4.12 -0.32
N SER A 215 -10.85 5.28 0.00
CA SER A 215 -11.31 6.24 -1.01
C SER A 215 -10.10 6.92 -1.64
N SER A 216 -9.92 6.82 -2.96
CA SER A 216 -8.82 7.53 -3.63
C SER A 216 -9.23 8.96 -3.93
N CYS A 217 -8.40 9.93 -3.54
CA CYS A 217 -8.48 11.28 -4.08
C CYS A 217 -7.82 11.27 -5.46
N ALA A 218 -8.59 10.95 -6.51
CA ALA A 218 -8.05 10.76 -7.87
C ALA A 218 -7.62 12.07 -8.56
N SER A 219 -7.89 13.24 -7.97
CA SER A 219 -7.70 14.53 -8.62
C SER A 219 -6.25 15.02 -8.63
N ILE A 220 -5.38 14.48 -7.77
CA ILE A 220 -4.02 14.98 -7.55
C ILE A 220 -3.05 13.81 -7.33
N SER A 221 -1.85 13.89 -7.93
CA SER A 221 -0.74 12.96 -7.76
C SER A 221 0.53 13.71 -7.37
N PHE A 222 1.43 13.07 -6.59
CA PHE A 222 2.70 13.71 -6.22
C PHE A 222 3.61 13.91 -7.44
N SER A 223 3.65 12.91 -8.31
CA SER A 223 4.33 12.93 -9.59
C SER A 223 3.33 12.65 -10.71
N SER A 224 3.41 13.43 -11.78
CA SER A 224 2.65 13.22 -13.01
C SER A 224 3.14 12.02 -13.81
N ASP A 225 4.38 11.59 -13.59
CA ASP A 225 5.06 10.58 -14.43
C ASP A 225 4.77 9.15 -13.97
N PHE A 226 4.19 8.98 -12.79
CA PHE A 226 3.91 7.68 -12.20
C PHE A 226 2.41 7.43 -12.09
N GLU A 227 2.02 6.17 -12.28
CA GLU A 227 0.64 5.74 -12.04
C GLU A 227 0.24 5.91 -10.56
N PRO A 228 -1.07 5.98 -10.24
CA PRO A 228 -1.51 6.12 -8.88
C PRO A 228 -1.03 4.98 -7.97
N ILE A 229 -0.52 5.31 -6.79
CA ILE A 229 0.14 4.36 -5.88
C ILE A 229 -0.76 3.17 -5.54
N LYS A 230 -2.05 3.43 -5.34
CA LYS A 230 -3.04 2.42 -5.02
C LYS A 230 -3.24 1.41 -6.15
N ASP A 231 -3.19 1.87 -7.40
CA ASP A 231 -3.42 1.03 -8.56
C ASP A 231 -2.21 0.13 -8.83
N ILE A 232 -1.00 0.70 -8.78
CA ILE A 232 0.26 -0.06 -8.88
C ILE A 232 0.33 -1.10 -7.74
N LEU A 233 -0.02 -0.71 -6.50
CA LEU A 233 0.02 -1.62 -5.36
C LEU A 233 -1.03 -2.74 -5.48
N LYS A 234 -2.24 -2.44 -5.95
CA LYS A 234 -3.26 -3.47 -6.24
C LYS A 234 -2.80 -4.42 -7.33
N GLN A 235 -2.18 -3.91 -8.40
CA GLN A 235 -1.66 -4.74 -9.48
C GLN A 235 -0.55 -5.67 -8.97
N TRP A 236 0.39 -5.13 -8.19
CA TRP A 236 1.46 -5.92 -7.58
C TRP A 236 0.90 -7.01 -6.66
N LEU A 237 0.00 -6.67 -5.74
CA LEU A 237 -0.65 -7.65 -4.85
C LEU A 237 -1.41 -8.74 -5.60
N LYS A 238 -2.14 -8.39 -6.67
CA LYS A 238 -2.83 -9.38 -7.53
C LYS A 238 -1.83 -10.33 -8.20
N ASN A 239 -0.67 -9.82 -8.62
CA ASN A 239 0.36 -10.64 -9.23
C ASN A 239 1.01 -11.58 -8.21
N GLU A 240 1.35 -11.09 -7.03
CA GLU A 240 1.86 -11.92 -5.93
C GLU A 240 0.86 -12.99 -5.52
N LEU A 241 -0.43 -12.65 -5.40
CA LEU A 241 -1.48 -13.61 -5.07
C LEU A 241 -1.60 -14.68 -6.15
N LYS A 242 -1.52 -14.32 -7.43
CA LYS A 242 -1.49 -15.29 -8.55
C LYS A 242 -0.28 -16.24 -8.44
N VAL A 243 0.90 -15.72 -8.10
CA VAL A 243 2.11 -16.54 -7.91
C VAL A 243 1.93 -17.48 -6.72
N CYS A 244 1.42 -16.98 -5.59
CA CYS A 244 1.13 -17.76 -4.41
C CYS A 244 0.13 -18.89 -4.70
N MET A 245 -0.98 -18.59 -5.38
CA MET A 245 -1.98 -19.57 -5.79
C MET A 245 -1.45 -20.62 -6.77
N LYS A 246 -0.56 -20.23 -7.70
CA LYS A 246 0.14 -21.19 -8.56
C LYS A 246 1.01 -22.14 -7.74
N ARG A 247 1.77 -21.63 -6.77
CA ARG A 247 2.58 -22.46 -5.87
C ARG A 247 1.72 -23.42 -5.05
N ILE A 248 0.59 -22.96 -4.51
CA ILE A 248 -0.35 -23.84 -3.79
C ILE A 248 -0.83 -24.99 -4.69
N LYS A 249 -1.20 -24.68 -5.95
CA LYS A 249 -1.64 -25.69 -6.93
C LYS A 249 -0.52 -26.65 -7.33
N SER A 250 0.72 -26.17 -7.44
CA SER A 250 1.89 -27.02 -7.73
C SER A 250 2.28 -27.89 -6.54
N PHE A 251 2.26 -27.37 -5.32
CA PHE A 251 2.48 -28.17 -4.11
C PHE A 251 1.39 -29.25 -3.95
N SER A 252 0.13 -28.94 -4.28
CA SER A 252 -0.93 -29.95 -4.28
C SER A 252 -0.80 -30.95 -5.43
N SER A 253 -0.31 -30.54 -6.62
CA SER A 253 -0.06 -31.50 -7.72
C SER A 253 1.18 -32.37 -7.52
N ASP A 254 2.25 -31.83 -6.92
CA ASP A 254 3.50 -32.56 -6.68
C ASP A 254 3.39 -33.49 -5.48
N GLN A 255 2.54 -33.19 -4.49
CA GLN A 255 2.15 -34.16 -3.45
C GLN A 255 1.16 -35.23 -3.95
N LEU A 256 0.41 -34.97 -5.02
CA LEU A 256 -0.42 -35.98 -5.70
C LEU A 256 0.43 -37.00 -6.49
N GLY A 257 1.70 -36.72 -6.77
CA GLY A 257 2.62 -37.63 -7.46
C GLY A 257 3.35 -38.63 -6.55
N LEU A 258 3.46 -38.36 -5.25
CA LEU A 258 4.18 -39.20 -4.28
C LEU A 258 3.27 -39.96 -3.31
N PHE A 259 2.01 -39.55 -3.18
CA PHE A 259 0.99 -40.31 -2.47
C PHE A 259 -0.18 -40.60 -3.40
N PRO A 260 -0.47 -41.88 -3.71
CA PRO A 260 -1.63 -42.20 -4.54
C PRO A 260 -2.87 -41.63 -3.89
N SER A 261 -3.72 -40.99 -4.68
CA SER A 261 -4.99 -40.34 -4.32
C SER A 261 -6.09 -41.27 -3.78
N LYS A 262 -5.71 -42.40 -3.17
CA LYS A 262 -6.54 -43.08 -2.17
C LYS A 262 -6.10 -42.48 -0.84
N GLN A 263 -7.04 -41.96 -0.05
CA GLN A 263 -6.80 -41.72 1.38
C GLN A 263 -6.05 -42.93 1.93
N CYS A 264 -4.73 -42.81 2.16
CA CYS A 264 -3.90 -43.93 2.59
C CYS A 264 -4.20 -44.09 4.09
N LYS A 265 -5.37 -44.66 4.38
CA LYS A 265 -5.78 -44.95 5.74
C LYS A 265 -4.76 -45.92 6.31
N VAL A 266 -4.35 -45.67 7.54
CA VAL A 266 -3.48 -46.59 8.27
C VAL A 266 -4.30 -47.83 8.54
N GLU A 267 -3.98 -48.91 7.82
CA GLU A 267 -4.59 -50.21 8.05
C GLU A 267 -4.03 -50.82 9.33
N THR A 268 -4.93 -51.14 10.26
CA THR A 268 -4.57 -51.76 11.53
C THR A 268 -5.24 -53.14 11.65
N SER A 269 -4.57 -54.05 12.34
CA SER A 269 -5.16 -55.34 12.73
C SER A 269 -6.21 -55.20 13.85
N LEU A 270 -6.37 -54.00 14.40
CA LEU A 270 -7.28 -53.71 15.49
C LEU A 270 -8.72 -53.58 14.98
N SER A 271 -9.68 -54.03 15.79
CA SER A 271 -11.10 -53.75 15.55
C SER A 271 -11.44 -52.30 15.88
N VAL A 272 -12.54 -51.79 15.32
CA VAL A 272 -13.04 -50.43 15.63
C VAL A 272 -13.23 -50.21 17.14
N ALA A 273 -13.69 -51.23 17.87
CA ALA A 273 -13.87 -51.16 19.31
C ALA A 273 -12.53 -51.10 20.08
N GLN A 274 -11.52 -51.85 19.63
CA GLN A 274 -10.18 -51.80 20.21
C GLN A 274 -9.52 -50.45 19.97
N ILE A 275 -9.67 -49.88 18.77
CA ILE A 275 -9.17 -48.53 18.44
C ILE A 275 -9.86 -47.49 19.32
N ALA A 276 -11.20 -47.54 19.42
CA ALA A 276 -11.96 -46.63 20.27
C ALA A 276 -11.47 -46.67 21.73
N TYR A 277 -11.28 -47.87 22.27
CA TYR A 277 -10.85 -48.02 23.65
C TYR A 277 -9.39 -47.61 23.87
N LEU A 278 -8.48 -47.89 22.93
CA LEU A 278 -7.10 -47.43 22.99
C LEU A 278 -7.02 -45.90 23.03
N MET A 279 -7.85 -45.23 22.21
CA MET A 279 -7.94 -43.77 22.18
C MET A 279 -8.48 -43.21 23.49
N LYS A 280 -9.47 -43.88 24.09
CA LYS A 280 -9.97 -43.56 25.44
C LYS A 280 -8.87 -43.68 26.48
N LEU A 281 -8.05 -44.74 26.43
CA LEU A 281 -6.93 -44.92 27.35
C LEU A 281 -5.88 -43.83 27.21
N MET A 282 -5.50 -43.46 25.98
CA MET A 282 -4.57 -42.36 25.72
C MET A 282 -5.09 -41.02 26.26
N TYR A 283 -6.40 -40.77 26.13
CA TYR A 283 -7.02 -39.60 26.73
C TYR A 283 -6.99 -39.64 28.25
N THR A 284 -7.45 -40.75 28.88
CA THR A 284 -7.50 -40.86 30.34
C THR A 284 -6.13 -40.91 31.01
N SER A 285 -5.10 -41.35 30.29
CA SER A 285 -3.71 -41.36 30.78
C SER A 285 -2.97 -40.02 30.56
N GLY A 286 -3.64 -39.02 29.96
CA GLY A 286 -3.05 -37.70 29.71
C GLY A 286 -2.08 -37.65 28.52
N VAL A 287 -1.99 -38.73 27.73
CA VAL A 287 -1.17 -38.77 26.51
C VAL A 287 -1.71 -37.82 25.44
N THR A 288 -3.03 -37.64 25.39
CA THR A 288 -3.68 -36.64 24.50
C THR A 288 -4.33 -35.53 25.30
N VAL A 289 -3.98 -34.27 25.00
CA VAL A 289 -4.41 -33.07 25.77
C VAL A 289 -5.51 -32.26 25.06
N ASN A 290 -6.04 -32.75 23.94
CA ASN A 290 -7.06 -32.03 23.17
C ASN A 290 -8.36 -31.83 23.97
N LYS A 291 -8.84 -30.58 24.02
CA LYS A 291 -10.04 -30.19 24.79
C LYS A 291 -11.34 -30.79 24.23
N VAL A 292 -11.39 -31.09 22.94
CA VAL A 292 -12.58 -31.61 22.25
C VAL A 292 -12.33 -33.04 21.77
N GLN A 293 -12.88 -34.01 22.50
CA GLN A 293 -12.71 -35.44 22.20
C GLN A 293 -13.35 -35.84 20.85
N GLN A 294 -14.40 -35.13 20.43
CA GLN A 294 -15.10 -35.41 19.18
C GLN A 294 -14.22 -35.15 17.95
N ASP A 295 -13.41 -34.09 17.96
CA ASP A 295 -12.52 -33.74 16.85
C ASP A 295 -11.43 -34.81 16.67
N VAL A 296 -10.93 -35.34 17.78
CA VAL A 296 -9.96 -36.44 17.80
C VAL A 296 -10.57 -37.70 17.19
N LEU A 297 -11.77 -38.09 17.63
CA LEU A 297 -12.49 -39.25 17.08
C LEU A 297 -12.82 -39.07 15.59
N GLN A 298 -13.15 -37.86 15.16
CA GLN A 298 -13.44 -37.56 13.77
C GLN A 298 -12.18 -37.68 12.90
N ALA A 299 -11.04 -37.16 13.37
CA ALA A 299 -9.75 -37.33 12.71
C ALA A 299 -9.38 -38.82 12.59
N ILE A 300 -9.53 -39.60 13.67
CA ILE A 300 -9.20 -41.04 13.69
C ILE A 300 -10.07 -41.81 12.69
N SER A 301 -11.37 -41.54 12.62
CA SER A 301 -12.28 -42.21 11.68
C SER A 301 -11.92 -41.95 10.20
N LYS A 302 -11.25 -40.82 9.92
CA LYS A 302 -10.78 -40.46 8.58
C LYS A 302 -9.39 -41.05 8.26
N THR A 303 -8.56 -41.26 9.28
CA THR A 303 -7.16 -41.67 9.13
C THR A 303 -6.93 -43.18 9.26
N PHE A 304 -7.76 -43.91 10.02
CA PHE A 304 -7.55 -45.34 10.28
C PHE A 304 -8.61 -46.23 9.60
N CYS A 305 -8.20 -47.41 9.15
CA CYS A 305 -9.11 -48.50 8.79
C CYS A 305 -8.75 -49.78 9.55
N SER A 306 -9.74 -50.64 9.74
CA SER A 306 -9.56 -51.96 10.34
C SER A 306 -9.49 -52.99 9.22
N LYS A 307 -8.68 -54.04 9.39
CA LYS A 307 -8.64 -55.21 8.48
C LYS A 307 -10.01 -55.77 8.09
N LYS A 308 -11.02 -55.62 8.95
CA LYS A 308 -12.37 -56.14 8.73
C LYS A 308 -13.35 -55.13 8.11
N MET A 309 -13.02 -53.84 8.08
CA MET A 309 -13.88 -52.78 7.54
C MET A 309 -13.05 -51.65 6.94
N GLU A 310 -13.18 -51.47 5.62
CA GLU A 310 -12.51 -50.43 4.81
C GLU A 310 -12.96 -49.00 5.19
N TYR A 311 -14.17 -48.88 5.74
CA TYR A 311 -14.74 -47.62 6.22
C TYR A 311 -15.15 -47.74 7.69
N MET A 312 -14.43 -47.01 8.54
CA MET A 312 -14.81 -46.80 9.92
C MET A 312 -15.72 -45.57 10.00
N SER A 313 -17.00 -45.77 10.34
CA SER A 313 -17.89 -44.63 10.54
C SER A 313 -17.57 -43.93 11.87
N PHE A 314 -17.64 -42.59 11.87
CA PHE A 314 -17.49 -41.79 13.09
C PHE A 314 -18.47 -42.23 14.18
N GLY A 315 -19.74 -42.48 13.83
CA GLY A 315 -20.76 -42.91 14.77
C GLY A 315 -20.46 -44.26 15.43
N SER A 316 -19.93 -45.23 14.67
CA SER A 316 -19.52 -46.53 15.21
C SER A 316 -18.32 -46.41 16.16
N LEU A 317 -17.34 -45.57 15.82
CA LEU A 317 -16.18 -45.30 16.67
C LEU A 317 -16.59 -44.59 17.96
N GLN A 318 -17.46 -43.58 17.86
CA GLN A 318 -17.98 -42.82 19.01
C GLN A 318 -18.79 -43.70 19.96
N SER A 319 -19.69 -44.54 19.44
CA SER A 319 -20.48 -45.46 20.25
C SER A 319 -19.60 -46.42 21.05
N LYS A 320 -18.60 -47.03 20.40
CA LYS A 320 -17.66 -47.96 21.06
C LYS A 320 -16.67 -47.26 21.99
N TYR A 321 -16.43 -45.96 21.82
CA TYR A 321 -15.62 -45.14 22.73
C TYR A 321 -16.33 -44.95 24.08
N TYR A 322 -17.62 -44.66 24.07
CA TYR A 322 -18.40 -44.47 25.29
C TYR A 322 -18.84 -45.80 25.92
N HIS A 323 -19.22 -46.78 25.10
CA HIS A 323 -19.73 -48.09 25.54
C HIS A 323 -18.74 -49.22 25.22
N VAL A 324 -17.80 -49.44 26.15
CA VAL A 324 -16.72 -50.43 25.99
C VAL A 324 -17.09 -51.75 26.67
N GLU A 325 -17.08 -52.84 25.91
CA GLU A 325 -17.30 -54.21 26.40
C GLU A 325 -16.05 -54.77 27.10
N ASP A 326 -16.22 -55.62 28.12
CA ASP A 326 -15.10 -56.17 28.89
C ASP A 326 -14.14 -57.04 28.06
N ALA A 327 -14.67 -57.76 27.06
CA ALA A 327 -13.86 -58.49 26.10
C ALA A 327 -12.92 -57.56 25.29
N THR A 328 -13.36 -56.34 24.98
CA THR A 328 -12.53 -55.34 24.29
C THR A 328 -11.42 -54.83 25.22
N LYS A 329 -11.72 -54.62 26.50
CA LYS A 329 -10.71 -54.18 27.49
C LYS A 329 -9.59 -55.22 27.64
N GLN A 330 -9.97 -56.49 27.75
CA GLN A 330 -9.01 -57.58 27.87
C GLN A 330 -8.13 -57.69 26.62
N ALA A 331 -8.73 -57.63 25.42
CA ALA A 331 -7.97 -57.69 24.18
C ALA A 331 -6.97 -56.53 24.01
N VAL A 332 -7.36 -55.30 24.37
CA VAL A 332 -6.44 -54.14 24.33
C VAL A 332 -5.32 -54.27 25.36
N LYS A 333 -5.61 -54.80 26.55
CA LYS A 333 -4.58 -55.08 27.57
C LYS A 333 -3.53 -56.06 27.05
N ASP A 334 -3.94 -57.12 26.38
CA ASP A 334 -3.03 -58.12 25.82
C ASP A 334 -2.14 -57.52 24.71
N ILE A 335 -2.71 -56.64 23.87
CA ILE A 335 -1.97 -55.89 22.85
C ILE A 335 -0.89 -55.00 23.48
N LEU A 336 -1.24 -54.23 24.52
CA LEU A 336 -0.30 -53.35 25.21
C LEU A 336 0.81 -54.14 25.89
N LEU A 337 0.49 -55.26 26.54
CA LEU A 337 1.50 -56.14 27.14
C LEU A 337 2.44 -56.74 26.09
N ALA A 338 1.93 -57.11 24.92
CA ALA A 338 2.75 -57.58 23.81
C ALA A 338 3.68 -56.46 23.29
N MET A 339 3.19 -55.23 23.20
CA MET A 339 4.02 -54.07 22.83
C MET A 339 5.13 -53.82 23.86
N ILE A 340 4.81 -53.85 25.16
CA ILE A 340 5.80 -53.66 26.24
C ILE A 340 6.90 -54.72 26.16
N LYS A 341 6.55 -55.99 25.89
CA LYS A 341 7.55 -57.07 25.73
C LYS A 341 8.52 -56.86 24.56
N ASN A 342 8.15 -56.05 23.57
CA ASN A 342 8.98 -55.72 22.42
C ASN A 342 9.85 -54.48 22.62
N ILE A 343 9.70 -53.77 23.75
CA ILE A 343 10.58 -52.68 24.15
C ILE A 343 11.86 -53.33 24.69
N LYS A 344 13.00 -53.07 24.04
CA LYS A 344 14.32 -53.55 24.45
C LYS A 344 14.95 -52.66 25.50
#